data_AF-A0A4Q4WQL8-F1
#
_entry.id   AF-A0A4Q4WQL8-F1
#
_cell.length_a   1.000
_cell.length_b   1.000
_cell.length_c   1.000
_cell.angle_alpha   90.00
_cell.angle_beta   90.00
_cell.angle_gamma   90.00
#
_symmetry.space_group_name_H-M   'P 1'
#
loop_
_entity.id
_entity.type
_entity.pdbx_description
1 polymer ?
#
loop_
_entity_poly.entity_id
_entity_poly.type
_entity_poly.pdbx_seq_one_letter_code
_entity_poly.pdbx_strand_id
1 'polypeptide(L)'
;MALANDPMKRIHYPTYKSPYGPKYHYQPHVAGLSLKQLSTLGMKSAAFGGVALFTVLYYASGIPRVQRDILQKLPVIGNNFVHEIPASDNPF
;
A
#
# COMPACT_ATOMS: atom_id res chain seq x y z
N MET A 1 -52.91 29.87 21.73
CA MET A 1 -52.88 30.67 20.48
C MET A 1 -51.61 31.52 20.51
N ALA A 2 -50.53 31.03 19.91
CA ALA A 2 -49.29 31.79 19.71
C ALA A 2 -48.61 31.22 18.45
N LEU A 3 -48.65 32.02 17.38
CA LEU A 3 -48.09 31.71 16.07
C LEU A 3 -46.57 31.84 16.14
N ALA A 4 -45.87 30.72 16.30
CA ALA A 4 -44.41 30.65 16.15
C ALA A 4 -44.06 30.65 14.65
N ASN A 5 -44.22 31.80 14.01
CA ASN A 5 -43.81 32.03 12.63
C ASN A 5 -42.31 32.36 12.59
N ASP A 6 -41.47 31.35 12.78
CA ASP A 6 -40.05 31.44 12.41
C ASP A 6 -39.93 30.93 10.97
N PRO A 7 -39.74 31.81 9.96
CA PRO A 7 -39.74 31.43 8.54
C PRO A 7 -38.59 30.47 8.18
N MET A 8 -37.61 30.30 9.08
CA MET A 8 -36.46 29.41 8.89
C MET A 8 -36.68 27.99 9.43
N LYS A 9 -37.71 27.78 10.27
CA LYS A 9 -37.97 26.47 10.89
C LYS A 9 -38.90 25.65 10.00
N ARG A 10 -38.35 25.08 8.92
CA ARG A 10 -39.09 24.13 8.06
C ARG A 10 -39.64 22.99 8.92
N ILE A 11 -40.96 22.89 9.00
CA ILE A 11 -41.65 21.75 9.63
C ILE A 11 -41.30 20.51 8.81
N HIS A 12 -40.49 19.62 9.37
CA HIS A 12 -40.05 18.40 8.70
C HIS A 12 -41.10 17.31 8.93
N TYR A 13 -41.90 17.01 7.91
CA TYR A 13 -42.83 15.88 7.97
C TYR A 13 -42.06 14.57 7.74
N PRO A 14 -42.25 13.53 8.57
CA PRO A 14 -41.61 12.24 8.34
C PRO A 14 -42.11 11.67 7.01
N THR A 15 -41.21 11.55 6.04
CA THR A 15 -41.52 10.91 4.75
C THR A 15 -41.40 9.40 4.92
N TYR A 16 -42.39 8.64 4.45
CA TYR A 16 -42.36 7.18 4.46
C TYR A 16 -41.14 6.67 3.70
N LYS A 17 -40.31 5.85 4.36
CA LYS A 17 -39.20 5.15 3.73
C LYS A 17 -39.60 3.70 3.49
N SER A 18 -39.64 3.29 2.21
CA SER A 18 -39.94 1.92 1.82
C SER A 18 -38.91 0.93 2.41
N PRO A 19 -39.35 -0.20 3.01
CA PRO A 19 -38.44 -1.25 3.49
C PRO A 19 -37.80 -2.04 2.34
N TYR A 20 -38.35 -1.97 1.13
CA TYR A 20 -37.91 -2.73 -0.05
C TYR A 20 -36.87 -1.97 -0.90
N GLY A 21 -36.55 -0.72 -0.56
CA GLY A 21 -35.58 0.09 -1.29
C GLY A 21 -34.13 -0.16 -0.86
N PRO A 22 -33.14 0.12 -1.73
CA PRO A 22 -31.73 0.08 -1.36
C PRO A 22 -31.42 1.08 -0.23
N LYS A 23 -30.79 0.58 0.85
CA LYS A 23 -30.35 1.39 1.99
C LYS A 23 -28.94 1.91 1.73
N TYR A 24 -28.85 3.15 1.25
CA TYR A 24 -27.56 3.79 1.02
C TYR A 24 -26.94 4.27 2.34
N HIS A 25 -25.65 4.00 2.50
CA HIS A 25 -24.83 4.54 3.59
C HIS A 25 -23.69 5.35 2.98
N TYR A 26 -23.36 6.48 3.61
CA TYR A 26 -22.19 7.26 3.22
C TYR A 26 -20.93 6.43 3.46
N GLN A 27 -20.15 6.22 2.40
CA GLN A 27 -18.88 5.54 2.48
C GLN A 27 -17.78 6.59 2.68
N PRO A 28 -17.03 6.56 3.80
CA PRO A 28 -15.97 7.53 4.02
C PRO A 28 -14.88 7.32 2.96
N HIS A 29 -14.41 8.43 2.39
CA HIS A 29 -13.31 8.47 1.43
C HIS A 29 -12.32 9.57 1.81
N VAL A 30 -11.05 9.36 1.49
CA VAL A 30 -9.99 10.37 1.67
C VAL A 30 -9.47 10.73 0.28
N ALA A 31 -9.53 12.02 -0.08
CA ALA A 31 -9.15 12.50 -1.40
C ALA A 31 -9.81 11.73 -2.57
N GLY A 32 -11.06 11.27 -2.39
CA GLY A 32 -11.79 10.48 -3.39
C GLY A 32 -11.47 8.99 -3.42
N LEU A 33 -10.56 8.50 -2.57
CA LEU A 33 -10.25 7.08 -2.43
C LEU A 33 -11.02 6.46 -1.26
N SER A 34 -11.83 5.45 -1.57
CA SER A 34 -12.44 4.58 -0.56
C SER A 34 -11.41 3.56 -0.03
N LEU A 35 -11.65 3.05 1.18
CA LEU A 35 -10.82 1.99 1.78
C LEU A 35 -10.69 0.75 0.89
N LYS A 36 -11.76 0.37 0.19
CA LYS A 36 -11.78 -0.77 -0.75
C LYS A 36 -10.87 -0.54 -1.95
N GLN A 37 -10.83 0.69 -2.47
CA GLN A 37 -9.92 1.05 -3.55
C GLN A 37 -8.49 1.05 -3.06
N LEU A 38 -8.22 1.62 -1.88
CA LEU A 38 -6.89 1.65 -1.29
C LEU A 38 -6.33 0.23 -1.08
N SER A 39 -7.12 -0.70 -0.55
CA SER A 39 -6.67 -2.08 -0.35
C SER A 39 -6.38 -2.79 -1.67
N THR A 40 -7.26 -2.62 -2.66
CA THR A 40 -7.09 -3.24 -3.98
C THR A 40 -5.85 -2.70 -4.69
N LEU A 41 -5.66 -1.38 -4.69
CA LEU A 41 -4.51 -0.72 -5.29
C LEU A 41 -3.23 -1.05 -4.53
N GLY A 42 -3.27 -1.07 -3.19
CA GLY A 42 -2.15 -1.40 -2.33
C GLY A 42 -1.64 -2.82 -2.55
N MET A 43 -2.53 -3.80 -2.67
CA MET A 43 -2.13 -5.19 -2.97
C MET A 43 -1.47 -5.31 -4.36
N LYS A 44 -2.04 -4.64 -5.36
CA LYS A 44 -1.46 -4.63 -6.71
C LYS A 44 -0.11 -3.94 -6.74
N SER A 45 0.01 -2.76 -6.14
CA SER A 45 1.27 -2.02 -6.10
C SER A 45 2.35 -2.75 -5.30
N ALA A 46 1.98 -3.45 -4.21
CA ALA A 46 2.91 -4.29 -3.48
C ALA A 46 3.46 -5.43 -4.35
N ALA A 47 2.62 -6.09 -5.13
CA ALA A 47 3.06 -7.15 -6.06
C ALA A 47 4.03 -6.60 -7.12
N PHE A 48 3.70 -5.48 -7.76
CA PHE A 48 4.61 -4.83 -8.72
C PHE A 48 5.89 -4.33 -8.05
N GLY A 49 5.80 -3.76 -6.85
CA GLY A 49 6.93 -3.29 -6.07
C GLY A 49 7.90 -4.42 -5.71
N GLY A 50 7.39 -5.60 -5.36
CA GLY A 50 8.21 -6.78 -5.10
C GLY A 50 9.02 -7.21 -6.32
N VAL A 51 8.38 -7.29 -7.50
CA VAL A 51 9.07 -7.64 -8.76
C VAL A 51 10.06 -6.55 -9.17
N ALA A 52 9.69 -5.28 -9.04
CA ALA A 52 10.57 -4.15 -9.35
C ALA A 52 11.81 -4.14 -8.45
N LEU A 53 11.64 -4.34 -7.13
CA LEU A 53 12.74 -4.41 -6.18
C LEU A 53 13.66 -5.59 -6.47
N PHE A 54 13.09 -6.78 -6.74
CA PHE A 54 13.88 -7.94 -7.17
C PHE A 54 14.70 -7.62 -8.42
N THR A 55 14.09 -6.99 -9.43
CA THR A 55 14.74 -6.63 -10.68
C THR A 55 15.92 -5.68 -10.44
N VAL A 56 15.71 -4.61 -9.66
CA VAL A 56 16.79 -3.67 -9.32
C VAL A 56 17.93 -4.36 -8.59
N LEU A 57 17.63 -5.21 -7.59
CA LEU A 57 18.64 -5.98 -6.87
C LEU A 57 19.39 -6.95 -7.77
N TYR A 58 18.70 -7.59 -8.72
CA TYR A 58 19.31 -8.50 -9.68
C TYR A 58 20.31 -7.77 -10.59
N TYR A 59 19.92 -6.65 -11.19
CA TYR A 59 20.82 -5.86 -12.02
C TYR A 59 21.97 -5.22 -11.22
N ALA A 60 21.71 -4.84 -9.97
CA ALA A 60 22.72 -4.25 -9.09
C ALA A 60 23.60 -5.30 -8.38
N SER A 61 23.42 -6.59 -8.66
CA SER A 61 24.08 -7.68 -7.94
C SER A 61 25.60 -7.72 -8.10
N GLY A 62 26.15 -7.05 -9.11
CA GLY A 62 27.60 -6.88 -9.30
C GLY A 62 28.24 -5.78 -8.44
N ILE A 63 27.46 -4.93 -7.78
CA ILE A 63 28.01 -3.83 -6.96
C ILE A 63 28.47 -4.41 -5.61
N PRO A 64 29.77 -4.28 -5.21
CA PRO A 64 30.29 -4.90 -3.99
C PRO A 64 29.53 -4.48 -2.72
N ARG A 65 29.04 -3.23 -2.69
CA ARG A 65 28.24 -2.73 -1.57
C ARG A 65 26.87 -3.38 -1.48
N VAL A 66 26.20 -3.63 -2.61
CA VAL A 66 24.89 -4.32 -2.65
C VAL A 66 25.05 -5.77 -2.22
N GLN A 67 26.14 -6.43 -2.64
CA GLN A 67 26.45 -7.79 -2.22
C GLN A 67 26.60 -7.87 -0.70
N ARG A 68 27.49 -7.07 -0.10
CA ARG A 68 27.80 -7.13 1.33
C ARG A 68 26.65 -6.65 2.22
N ASP A 69 25.96 -5.58 1.83
CA ASP A 69 24.96 -4.96 2.71
C ASP A 69 23.60 -5.65 2.63
N ILE A 70 23.26 -6.27 1.48
CA ILE A 70 21.93 -6.85 1.21
C ILE A 70 22.03 -8.34 0.90
N LEU A 71 22.71 -8.73 -0.19
CA LEU A 71 22.61 -10.08 -0.73
C LEU A 71 23.24 -11.14 0.18
N GLN A 72 24.39 -10.86 0.80
CA GLN A 72 25.08 -11.75 1.74
C GLN A 72 24.30 -11.99 3.04
N LYS A 73 23.35 -11.10 3.38
CA LYS A 73 22.52 -11.25 4.60
C LYS A 73 21.31 -12.17 4.40
N LEU A 74 21.07 -12.64 3.18
CA LEU A 74 19.97 -13.54 2.89
C LEU A 74 20.32 -14.97 3.37
N PRO A 75 19.47 -15.61 4.19
CA PRO A 75 19.81 -16.87 4.86
C PRO A 75 20.02 -18.06 3.91
N VAL A 76 19.45 -18.01 2.69
CA VAL A 76 19.50 -19.15 1.74
C VAL A 76 20.54 -18.93 0.65
N ILE A 77 20.70 -17.71 0.14
CA ILE A 77 21.56 -17.41 -1.02
C ILE A 77 22.78 -16.54 -0.69
N GLY A 78 22.92 -16.07 0.55
CA GLY A 78 23.94 -15.10 0.92
C GLY A 78 25.37 -15.60 0.71
N ASN A 79 25.62 -16.88 1.00
CA ASN A 79 26.94 -17.50 0.84
C ASN A 79 27.42 -17.52 -0.61
N ASN A 80 26.50 -17.49 -1.60
CA ASN A 80 26.86 -17.47 -3.02
C ASN A 80 27.52 -16.15 -3.45
N PHE A 81 27.40 -15.10 -2.64
CA PHE A 81 27.98 -13.79 -2.91
C PHE A 81 29.27 -13.54 -2.13
N VAL A 82 29.76 -14.51 -1.37
CA VAL A 82 31.04 -14.44 -0.64
C VAL A 82 32.14 -14.98 -1.56
N HIS A 83 33.06 -14.10 -1.94
CA HIS A 83 34.25 -14.47 -2.72
C HIS A 83 35.45 -14.48 -1.77
N GLU A 84 35.79 -15.67 -1.25
CA GLU A 84 36.97 -15.87 -0.43
C GLU A 84 38.13 -16.29 -1.33
N ILE A 85 39.08 -15.38 -1.54
CA ILE A 85 40.32 -15.65 -2.26
C ILE A 85 41.41 -15.74 -1.19
N PRO A 86 42.22 -16.81 -1.15
CA PRO A 86 43.32 -16.88 -0.20
C PRO A 86 44.29 -15.73 -0.46
N ALA A 87 44.78 -15.10 0.62
CA ALA A 87 45.63 -13.91 0.53
C ALA A 87 46.90 -14.13 -0.32
N SER A 88 47.40 -15.37 -0.38
CA SER A 88 48.54 -15.74 -1.21
C SER A 88 48.28 -15.66 -2.72
N ASP A 89 47.03 -15.82 -3.16
CA ASP A 89 46.62 -15.77 -4.58
C ASP A 89 46.11 -14.38 -5.00
N ASN A 90 46.09 -13.41 -4.07
CA ASN A 90 45.69 -12.04 -4.35
C ASN A 90 46.93 -11.14 -4.47
N PRO A 91 47.29 -10.67 -5.68
CA PRO A 91 48.42 -9.78 -5.88
C PRO A 91 48.18 -8.32 -5.42
N PHE A 92 47.01 -8.00 -4.83
CA PHE A 92 46.64 -6.65 -4.36
C PHE A 92 45.98 -6.64 -2.98
#